data_AF-A0A834FN09-F1
#
_entry.id   AF-A0A834FN09-F1
#
_cell.length_a   1.000
_cell.length_b   1.000
_cell.length_c   1.000
_cell.angle_alpha   90.00
_cell.angle_beta   90.00
_cell.angle_gamma   90.00
#
_symmetry.space_group_name_H-M   'P 1'
#
loop_
_entity.id
_entity.type
_entity.pdbx_description
1 polymer ?
#
loop_
_entity_poly.entity_id
_entity_poly.type
_entity_poly.pdbx_seq_one_letter_code
_entity_poly.pdbx_strand_id
1 'polypeptide(L)'
;MKRTIQTAEALGVQYEQWKALNEIDAGVCEELTYEEIQENFPEEFALRDQDKYRYRYPKGESYEDLVHRLEPVIMELERQENVLVICHQAVMRCLLAYFLDKPASELPYLRCPLHTVLKLTPVAYGCKVESFYLNIEAVNTHRERPKNVNTNRNPDEALQTVPDHV
;
A
#
# COMPACT_ATOMS: atom_id res chain seq x y z
N MET A 1 7.28 -10.24 -6.15
CA MET A 1 6.47 -11.39 -5.65
C MET A 1 5.72 -12.07 -6.81
N LYS A 2 5.23 -13.32 -6.65
CA LYS A 2 4.58 -14.08 -7.73
C LYS A 2 3.49 -13.30 -8.49
N ARG A 3 2.59 -12.61 -7.77
CA ARG A 3 1.47 -11.87 -8.37
C ARG A 3 1.91 -10.76 -9.35
N THR A 4 2.96 -10.00 -9.03
CA THR A 4 3.46 -8.94 -9.94
C THR A 4 4.17 -9.52 -11.15
N ILE A 5 4.90 -10.63 -10.97
CA ILE A 5 5.58 -11.35 -12.05
C ILE A 5 4.55 -11.90 -13.04
N GLN A 6 3.51 -12.59 -12.55
CA GLN A 6 2.45 -13.14 -13.39
C GLN A 6 1.69 -12.06 -14.18
N THR A 7 1.45 -10.88 -13.59
CA THR A 7 0.87 -9.75 -14.32
C THR A 7 1.82 -9.22 -15.41
N ALA A 8 3.13 -9.12 -15.13
CA ALA A 8 4.12 -8.68 -16.11
C ALA A 8 4.27 -9.66 -17.28
N GLU A 9 4.23 -10.96 -17.02
CA GLU A 9 4.31 -12.02 -18.04
C GLU A 9 3.21 -11.88 -19.11
N ALA A 10 2.02 -11.46 -18.72
CA ALA A 10 0.90 -11.25 -19.65
C ALA A 10 1.15 -10.12 -20.69
N LEU A 11 2.13 -9.24 -20.45
CA LEU A 11 2.48 -8.15 -21.36
C LEU A 11 3.39 -8.58 -22.52
N GLY A 12 4.08 -9.72 -22.40
CA GLY A 12 4.99 -10.22 -23.46
C GLY A 12 6.20 -9.33 -23.73
N VAL A 13 6.58 -8.45 -22.79
CA VAL A 13 7.74 -7.56 -22.88
C VAL A 13 8.80 -7.94 -21.86
N GLN A 14 10.04 -7.47 -22.05
CA GLN A 14 11.10 -7.61 -21.05
C GLN A 14 10.78 -6.74 -19.82
N TYR A 15 11.05 -7.27 -18.63
CA TYR A 15 10.83 -6.58 -17.36
C TYR A 15 11.93 -6.93 -16.36
N GLU A 16 12.15 -6.04 -15.39
CA GLU A 16 13.09 -6.26 -14.29
C GLU A 16 12.36 -6.55 -12.99
N GLN A 17 12.94 -7.43 -12.17
CA GLN A 17 12.39 -7.77 -10.85
C GLN A 17 13.22 -7.11 -9.76
N TRP A 18 12.57 -6.29 -8.95
CA TRP A 18 13.21 -5.60 -7.85
C TRP A 18 12.67 -6.11 -6.51
N LYS A 19 13.55 -6.70 -5.68
CA LYS A 19 13.14 -7.19 -4.35
C LYS A 19 12.63 -6.06 -3.45
N ALA A 20 13.16 -4.84 -3.63
CA ALA A 20 12.72 -3.63 -2.94
C ALA A 20 11.25 -3.25 -3.24
N LEU A 21 10.66 -3.77 -4.33
CA LEU A 21 9.24 -3.59 -4.67
C LEU A 21 8.32 -4.67 -4.08
N ASN A 22 8.83 -5.61 -3.28
CA ASN A 22 7.96 -6.53 -2.54
C ASN A 22 7.07 -5.75 -1.56
N GLU A 23 5.88 -6.30 -1.28
CA GLU A 23 4.89 -5.66 -0.40
C GLU A 23 5.46 -5.44 1.00
N ILE A 24 4.83 -4.52 1.75
CA ILE A 24 5.13 -4.32 3.17
C ILE A 24 5.00 -5.65 3.94
N ASP A 25 5.98 -5.95 4.77
CA ASP A 25 5.96 -7.13 5.65
C ASP A 25 5.05 -6.88 6.86
N ALA A 26 3.99 -7.67 7.02
CA ALA A 26 3.10 -7.63 8.16
C ALA A 26 3.61 -8.42 9.38
N GLY A 27 4.78 -9.06 9.29
CA GLY A 27 5.42 -9.79 10.38
C GLY A 27 4.57 -10.95 10.88
N VAL A 28 4.27 -10.96 12.18
CA VAL A 28 3.39 -11.98 12.78
C VAL A 28 1.95 -11.94 12.28
N CYS A 29 1.55 -10.86 11.60
CA CYS A 29 0.22 -10.70 11.02
C CYS A 29 0.18 -11.02 9.50
N GLU A 30 1.24 -11.59 8.94
CA GLU A 30 1.23 -12.09 7.56
C GLU A 30 0.13 -13.15 7.37
N GLU A 31 -0.52 -13.10 6.20
CA GLU A 31 -1.60 -14.01 5.79
C GLU A 31 -2.88 -13.99 6.67
N LEU A 32 -2.98 -13.09 7.66
CA LEU A 32 -4.18 -12.92 8.47
C LEU A 32 -5.19 -11.92 7.86
N THR A 33 -6.47 -12.20 8.09
CA THR A 33 -7.58 -11.24 7.90
C THR A 33 -7.56 -10.15 8.98
N TYR A 34 -8.29 -9.05 8.77
CA TYR A 34 -8.38 -8.00 9.80
C TYR A 34 -9.11 -8.48 11.05
N GLU A 35 -10.06 -9.38 10.88
CA GLU A 35 -10.82 -10.09 11.92
C GLU A 35 -9.86 -10.91 12.79
N GLU A 36 -9.03 -11.75 12.17
CA GLU A 36 -8.02 -12.54 12.89
C GLU A 36 -6.98 -11.65 13.58
N ILE A 37 -6.59 -10.53 12.97
CA ILE A 37 -5.69 -9.56 13.60
C ILE A 37 -6.36 -8.94 14.83
N GLN A 38 -7.63 -8.53 14.74
CA GLN A 38 -8.36 -7.97 15.87
C GLN A 38 -8.59 -9.00 16.99
N GLU A 39 -8.76 -10.28 16.64
CA GLU A 39 -8.91 -11.37 17.62
C GLU A 39 -7.58 -11.68 18.33
N ASN A 40 -6.49 -11.83 17.58
CA ASN A 40 -5.21 -12.32 18.10
C ASN A 40 -4.28 -11.20 18.60
N PHE A 41 -4.37 -10.00 18.04
CA PHE A 41 -3.48 -8.84 18.29
C PHE A 41 -4.27 -7.52 18.41
N PRO A 42 -5.27 -7.43 19.31
CA PRO A 42 -6.17 -6.27 19.40
C PRO A 42 -5.43 -4.96 19.75
N GLU A 43 -4.42 -5.04 20.61
CA GLU A 43 -3.65 -3.87 21.06
C GLU A 43 -2.77 -3.34 19.91
N GLU A 44 -2.04 -4.22 19.23
CA GLU A 44 -1.21 -3.89 18.09
C GLU A 44 -2.05 -3.30 16.95
N PHE A 45 -3.25 -3.84 16.71
CA PHE A 45 -4.14 -3.33 15.68
C PHE A 45 -4.61 -1.90 15.97
N ALA A 46 -4.95 -1.61 17.23
CA ALA A 46 -5.33 -0.28 17.67
C ALA A 46 -4.14 0.70 17.61
N LEU A 47 -2.96 0.31 18.09
CA LEU A 47 -1.74 1.14 18.03
C LEU A 47 -1.35 1.44 16.59
N ARG A 48 -1.51 0.48 15.68
CA ARG A 48 -1.31 0.71 14.25
C ARG A 48 -2.34 1.64 13.63
N ASP A 49 -3.58 1.64 14.10
CA ASP A 49 -4.58 2.62 13.67
C ASP A 49 -4.32 4.02 14.28
N GLN A 50 -3.56 4.13 15.37
CA GLN A 50 -3.15 5.41 15.97
C GLN A 50 -2.05 6.11 15.16
N ASP A 51 -0.99 5.38 14.79
CA ASP A 51 0.08 5.87 13.91
C ASP A 51 0.47 4.79 12.88
N LYS A 52 -0.33 4.71 11.81
CA LYS A 52 -0.12 3.73 10.74
C LYS A 52 1.18 3.99 9.97
N TYR A 53 1.74 5.19 10.04
CA TYR A 53 2.98 5.51 9.34
C TYR A 53 4.18 4.88 10.04
N ARG A 54 4.27 5.00 11.37
CA ARG A 54 5.44 4.56 12.15
C ARG A 54 5.29 3.20 12.82
N TYR A 55 4.07 2.77 13.11
CA TYR A 55 3.87 1.54 13.86
C TYR A 55 4.16 0.31 13.01
N ARG A 56 4.91 -0.63 13.59
CA ARG A 56 5.22 -1.94 13.03
C ARG A 56 4.40 -3.00 13.75
N TYR A 57 3.77 -3.91 13.02
CA TYR A 57 3.39 -5.18 13.64
C TYR A 57 4.65 -5.91 14.11
N PRO A 58 4.57 -6.77 15.15
CA PRO A 58 5.74 -7.51 15.63
C PRO A 58 6.43 -8.25 14.48
N LYS A 59 7.75 -8.06 14.35
CA LYS A 59 8.59 -8.61 13.26
C LYS A 59 8.24 -8.13 11.83
N GLY A 60 7.39 -7.12 11.68
CA GLY A 60 7.03 -6.54 10.38
C GLY A 60 7.68 -5.18 10.13
N GLU A 61 7.21 -4.52 9.07
CA GLU A 61 7.60 -3.19 8.62
C GLU A 61 6.50 -2.14 8.91
N SER A 62 6.93 -0.90 9.09
CA SER A 62 6.09 0.29 9.08
C SER A 62 6.10 0.93 7.69
N TYR A 63 5.21 1.88 7.44
CA TYR A 63 5.31 2.66 6.19
C TYR A 63 6.58 3.52 6.16
N GLU A 64 7.10 3.95 7.32
CA GLU A 64 8.38 4.65 7.44
C GLU A 64 9.54 3.76 6.95
N ASP A 65 9.60 2.49 7.37
CA ASP A 65 10.60 1.53 6.85
C ASP A 65 10.46 1.32 5.34
N LEU A 66 9.23 1.20 4.87
CA LEU A 66 8.95 0.99 3.45
C LEU A 66 9.39 2.20 2.61
N VAL A 67 9.21 3.42 3.09
CA VAL A 67 9.71 4.64 2.45
C VAL A 67 11.24 4.57 2.31
N HIS A 68 11.96 4.25 3.38
CA HIS A 68 13.41 4.11 3.33
C HIS A 68 13.86 2.98 2.39
N ARG A 69 13.17 1.84 2.39
CA ARG A 69 13.44 0.73 1.49
C ARG A 69 13.23 1.09 0.01
N LEU A 70 12.32 2.02 -0.28
CA LEU A 70 11.99 2.47 -1.63
C LEU A 70 12.86 3.63 -2.13
N GLU A 71 13.76 4.20 -1.31
CA GLU A 71 14.68 5.26 -1.74
C GLU A 71 15.44 4.91 -3.05
N PRO A 72 16.05 3.71 -3.20
CA PRO A 72 16.75 3.35 -4.44
C PRO A 72 15.80 3.22 -5.64
N VAL A 73 14.55 2.82 -5.40
CA VAL A 73 13.52 2.72 -6.46
C VAL A 73 13.14 4.11 -6.94
N ILE A 74 12.92 5.05 -6.02
CA ILE A 74 12.60 6.44 -6.35
C ILE A 74 13.70 7.07 -7.20
N MET A 75 14.97 6.88 -6.79
CA MET A 75 16.11 7.39 -7.55
C MET A 75 16.16 6.82 -8.98
N GLU A 76 15.85 5.54 -9.14
CA GLU A 76 15.82 4.92 -10.48
C GLU A 76 14.63 5.42 -11.30
N LEU A 77 13.45 5.61 -10.70
CA LEU A 77 12.29 6.15 -11.40
C LEU A 77 12.52 7.58 -11.91
N GLU A 78 13.23 8.43 -11.16
CA GLU A 78 13.64 9.77 -11.59
C GLU A 78 14.62 9.75 -12.78
N ARG A 79 15.35 8.64 -12.97
CA ARG A 79 16.32 8.46 -14.06
C ARG A 79 15.67 7.95 -15.35
N GLN A 80 14.47 7.38 -15.26
CA GLN A 80 13.76 6.76 -16.36
C GLN A 80 12.82 7.77 -17.05
N GLU A 81 12.58 7.58 -18.36
CA GLU A 81 11.59 8.37 -19.09
C GLU A 81 10.18 7.76 -18.94
N ASN A 82 9.88 6.71 -19.71
CA ASN A 82 8.61 6.00 -19.65
C ASN A 82 8.81 4.66 -18.94
N VAL A 83 8.18 4.52 -17.78
CA VAL A 83 8.29 3.31 -16.94
C VAL A 83 6.92 2.85 -16.46
N LEU A 84 6.71 1.54 -16.46
CA LEU A 84 5.55 0.88 -15.85
C LEU A 84 6.00 0.14 -14.59
N VAL A 85 5.44 0.49 -13.44
CA VAL A 85 5.70 -0.20 -12.18
C VAL A 85 4.49 -1.05 -11.80
N ILE A 86 4.63 -2.37 -11.85
CA ILE A 86 3.63 -3.31 -11.37
C ILE A 86 4.02 -3.73 -9.94
N CYS A 87 3.29 -3.23 -8.94
CA CYS A 87 3.64 -3.40 -7.54
C CYS A 87 2.44 -3.79 -6.66
N HIS A 88 2.39 -3.28 -5.43
CA HIS A 88 1.47 -3.70 -4.38
C HIS A 88 0.87 -2.49 -3.67
N GLN A 89 -0.11 -2.69 -2.80
CA GLN A 89 -0.90 -1.60 -2.26
C GLN A 89 -0.06 -0.64 -1.41
N ALA A 90 0.73 -1.15 -0.44
CA ALA A 90 1.52 -0.26 0.41
C ALA A 90 2.69 0.37 -0.35
N VAL A 91 3.34 -0.40 -1.23
CA VAL A 91 4.40 0.11 -2.13
C VAL A 91 3.88 1.24 -3.02
N MET A 92 2.73 1.05 -3.68
CA MET A 92 2.13 2.04 -4.56
C MET A 92 1.75 3.32 -3.81
N ARG A 93 1.25 3.20 -2.56
CA ARG A 93 1.00 4.36 -1.69
C ARG A 93 2.26 5.20 -1.47
N CYS A 94 3.40 4.56 -1.18
CA CYS A 94 4.66 5.28 -0.98
C CYS A 94 5.12 5.98 -2.27
N LEU A 95 5.05 5.29 -3.42
CA LEU A 95 5.42 5.88 -4.71
C LEU A 95 4.51 7.07 -5.07
N LEU A 96 3.19 6.93 -4.89
CA LEU A 96 2.25 8.02 -5.12
C LEU A 96 2.51 9.19 -4.18
N ALA A 97 2.76 8.93 -2.90
CA ALA A 97 3.01 9.99 -1.94
C ALA A 97 4.26 10.81 -2.30
N TYR A 98 5.31 10.16 -2.82
CA TYR A 98 6.49 10.85 -3.34
C TYR A 98 6.13 11.77 -4.52
N PHE A 99 5.55 11.23 -5.59
CA PHE A 99 5.27 12.03 -6.80
C PHE A 99 4.17 13.09 -6.62
N LEU A 100 3.28 12.92 -5.64
CA LEU A 100 2.16 13.82 -5.36
C LEU A 100 2.38 14.71 -4.13
N ASP A 101 3.60 14.71 -3.59
CA ASP A 101 3.99 15.49 -2.41
C ASP A 101 2.99 15.34 -1.25
N LYS A 102 2.66 14.08 -0.92
CA LYS A 102 1.70 13.76 0.15
C LYS A 102 2.39 13.60 1.48
N PRO A 103 1.82 14.18 2.56
CA PRO A 103 2.42 14.08 3.88
C PRO A 103 2.35 12.64 4.41
N ALA A 104 3.27 12.31 5.32
CA ALA A 104 3.35 11.00 5.99
C ALA A 104 2.04 10.57 6.66
N SER A 105 1.21 11.52 7.10
CA SER A 105 -0.12 11.24 7.68
C SER A 105 -1.15 10.76 6.66
N GLU A 106 -1.03 11.14 5.38
CA GLU A 106 -1.96 10.75 4.31
C GLU A 106 -1.47 9.50 3.57
N LEU A 107 -0.15 9.33 3.43
CA LEU A 107 0.50 8.26 2.66
C LEU A 107 -0.11 6.86 2.94
N PRO A 108 -0.24 6.37 4.20
CA PRO A 108 -0.77 5.04 4.50
C PRO A 108 -2.24 4.81 4.12
N TYR A 109 -2.92 5.88 3.69
CA TYR A 109 -4.34 5.93 3.38
C TYR A 109 -4.62 6.38 1.94
N LEU A 110 -3.61 6.54 1.08
CA LEU A 110 -3.85 6.78 -0.34
C LEU A 110 -4.61 5.59 -0.96
N ARG A 111 -5.55 5.88 -1.86
CA ARG A 111 -6.37 4.87 -2.53
C ARG A 111 -5.62 4.33 -3.75
N CYS A 112 -5.36 3.03 -3.74
CA CYS A 112 -4.68 2.28 -4.81
C CYS A 112 -5.57 1.10 -5.21
N PRO A 113 -6.69 1.33 -5.93
CA PRO A 113 -7.63 0.28 -6.27
C PRO A 113 -7.00 -0.76 -7.21
N LEU A 114 -7.42 -2.02 -7.07
CA LEU A 114 -7.05 -3.09 -8.00
C LEU A 114 -7.58 -2.78 -9.42
N HIS A 115 -6.96 -3.42 -10.42
CA HIS A 115 -7.32 -3.33 -11.84
C HIS A 115 -7.45 -1.89 -12.37
N THR A 116 -6.69 -0.97 -11.78
CA THR A 116 -6.66 0.44 -12.14
C THR A 116 -5.22 0.87 -12.36
N VAL A 117 -4.96 1.54 -13.48
CA VAL A 117 -3.65 2.13 -13.79
C VAL A 117 -3.69 3.61 -13.41
N LEU A 118 -2.75 4.05 -12.57
CA LEU A 118 -2.52 5.46 -12.32
C LEU A 118 -1.37 5.95 -13.20
N LYS A 119 -1.70 6.79 -14.17
CA LYS A 119 -0.71 7.47 -15.01
C LYS A 119 -0.28 8.75 -14.30
N LEU A 120 1.01 8.82 -14.02
CA LEU A 120 1.66 10.01 -13.49
C LEU A 120 2.31 10.77 -14.64
N THR A 121 2.17 12.09 -14.66
CA THR A 121 2.84 12.97 -15.63
C THR A 121 3.46 14.13 -14.88
N PRO A 122 4.77 14.05 -14.58
CA PRO A 122 5.51 15.14 -13.94
C PRO A 122 5.41 16.43 -14.75
N VAL A 123 5.19 17.54 -14.06
CA VAL A 123 5.14 18.91 -14.60
C VAL A 123 5.98 19.83 -13.73
N ALA A 124 6.26 21.05 -14.18
CA ALA A 124 7.20 21.97 -13.52
C ALA A 124 6.95 22.20 -12.01
N TYR A 125 5.70 22.11 -11.54
CA TYR A 125 5.32 22.33 -10.14
C TYR A 125 4.34 21.26 -9.63
N GLY A 126 4.63 20.00 -9.92
CA GLY A 126 3.88 18.86 -9.37
C GLY A 126 3.77 17.71 -10.35
N CYS A 127 2.72 16.90 -10.17
CA CYS A 127 2.49 15.74 -11.01
C CYS A 127 0.99 15.59 -11.30
N LYS A 128 0.63 15.49 -12.58
CA LYS A 128 -0.74 15.20 -12.99
C LYS A 128 -0.99 13.70 -12.81
N VAL A 129 -2.16 13.35 -12.27
CA VAL A 129 -2.59 11.96 -12.12
C VAL A 129 -3.84 11.71 -12.95
N GLU A 130 -3.83 10.64 -13.72
CA GLU A 130 -4.98 10.16 -14.46
C GLU A 130 -5.22 8.69 -14.08
N SER A 131 -6.48 8.36 -13.77
CA SER A 131 -6.88 7.02 -13.33
C SER A 131 -7.61 6.29 -14.45
N PHE A 132 -7.13 5.09 -14.80
CA PHE A 132 -7.67 4.25 -15.86
C PHE A 132 -8.11 2.92 -15.29
N TYR A 133 -9.41 2.75 -15.06
CA TYR A 133 -9.99 1.45 -14.72
C TYR A 133 -9.99 0.53 -15.94
N LEU A 134 -9.52 -0.70 -15.77
CA LEU A 134 -9.31 -1.64 -16.87
C LEU A 134 -10.55 -2.51 -17.17
N ASN A 135 -11.73 -2.16 -16.66
CA ASN A 135 -12.98 -2.87 -16.88
C ASN A 135 -12.97 -4.35 -16.42
N ILE A 136 -12.26 -4.63 -15.33
CA ILE A 136 -12.25 -5.94 -14.68
C ILE A 136 -12.56 -5.72 -13.19
N GLU A 137 -13.65 -6.31 -12.71
CA GLU A 137 -14.04 -6.18 -11.30
C GLU A 137 -12.99 -6.78 -10.37
N ALA A 138 -12.88 -6.22 -9.17
CA ALA A 138 -11.99 -6.69 -8.11
C ALA A 138 -12.59 -6.39 -6.75
N VAL A 139 -12.17 -7.16 -5.74
CA VAL A 139 -12.46 -6.86 -4.34
C VAL A 139 -11.86 -5.51 -3.92
N ASN A 140 -12.51 -4.84 -2.97
CA ASN A 140 -11.94 -3.66 -2.34
C ASN A 140 -11.00 -4.08 -1.20
N THR A 141 -9.76 -3.59 -1.21
CA THR A 141 -8.77 -3.85 -0.15
C THR A 141 -8.44 -2.60 0.66
N HIS A 142 -9.13 -1.49 0.38
CA HIS A 142 -8.95 -0.24 1.08
C HIS A 142 -9.74 -0.22 2.40
N ARG A 143 -9.01 -0.27 3.51
CA ARG A 143 -9.54 -0.04 4.86
C ARG A 143 -9.22 1.38 5.31
N GLU A 144 -10.27 2.18 5.54
CA GLU A 144 -10.16 3.52 6.11
C GLU A 144 -9.76 3.47 7.59
N ARG A 145 -9.24 4.58 8.12
CA ARG A 145 -8.98 4.69 9.56
C ARG A 145 -10.31 4.65 10.32
N PRO A 146 -10.52 3.73 11.26
CA PRO A 146 -11.74 3.74 12.07
C PRO A 146 -11.77 4.97 12.97
N LYS A 147 -12.98 5.35 13.41
CA LYS A 147 -13.17 6.52 14.28
C LYS A 147 -12.58 6.29 15.67
N ASN A 148 -12.77 5.09 16.22
CA ASN A 148 -12.18 4.69 17.49
C ASN A 148 -10.89 3.91 17.25
N VAL A 149 -9.77 4.45 17.74
CA VAL A 149 -8.44 3.84 17.64
C VAL A 149 -7.84 3.56 19.02
N ASN A 150 -8.62 3.70 20.09
CA ASN A 150 -8.15 3.40 21.44
C ASN A 150 -7.87 1.90 21.60
N THR A 151 -6.90 1.55 22.44
CA THR A 151 -6.50 0.14 22.65
C THR A 151 -7.58 -0.69 23.34
N ASN A 152 -8.52 -0.05 24.05
CA ASN A 152 -9.65 -0.69 24.72
C ASN A 152 -10.96 -0.64 23.90
N ARG A 153 -10.89 -0.31 22.60
CA ARG A 153 -12.07 -0.27 21.71
C ARG A 153 -12.69 -1.64 21.51
N ASN A 154 -13.96 -1.65 21.16
CA ASN A 154 -14.70 -2.89 20.91
C ASN A 154 -14.31 -3.46 19.53
N PRO A 155 -14.35 -4.79 19.31
CA PRO A 155 -14.04 -5.38 18.01
C PRO A 155 -14.87 -4.80 16.85
N ASP A 156 -16.17 -4.58 17.06
CA ASP A 156 -17.06 -3.99 16.05
C ASP A 156 -16.60 -2.59 15.61
N GLU A 157 -16.14 -1.76 16.55
CA GLU A 157 -15.64 -0.42 16.24
C GLU A 157 -14.30 -0.47 15.50
N ALA A 158 -13.47 -1.47 15.79
CA ALA A 158 -12.20 -1.70 15.13
C ALA A 158 -12.39 -2.18 13.69
N LEU A 159 -13.39 -3.02 13.46
CA LEU A 159 -13.63 -3.69 12.17
C LEU A 159 -14.63 -2.93 11.28
N GLN A 160 -15.27 -1.86 11.78
CA GLN A 160 -16.30 -1.10 11.04
C GLN A 160 -15.87 -0.57 9.64
N THR A 161 -14.56 -0.43 9.39
CA THR A 161 -14.01 0.08 8.11
C THR A 161 -13.38 -1.01 7.26
N VAL A 162 -13.43 -2.27 7.69
CA VAL A 162 -12.95 -3.41 6.92
C VAL A 162 -13.87 -3.59 5.70
N PRO A 163 -13.32 -3.69 4.48
CA PRO A 163 -14.12 -3.94 3.30
C PRO A 163 -14.60 -5.40 3.26
N ASP A 164 -15.73 -5.62 2.57
CA ASP A 164 -16.26 -6.96 2.32
C ASP A 164 -15.22 -7.85 1.62
N HIS A 165 -15.10 -9.08 2.08
CA HIS A 165 -14.28 -10.13 1.49
C HIS A 165 -14.99 -11.49 1.58
N VAL A 166 -14.52 -12.46 0.80
CA VAL A 166 -15.10 -13.81 0.65
C VAL A 166 -14.35 -14.81 1.52
#